data_AF-A0AAV9D304-F1
#
_entry.id   AF-A0AAV9D304-F1
#
_cell.length_a   1.000
_cell.length_b   1.000
_cell.length_c   1.000
_cell.angle_alpha   90.00
_cell.angle_beta   90.00
_cell.angle_gamma   90.00
#
_symmetry.space_group_name_H-M   'P 1'
#
loop_
_entity.id
_entity.type
_entity.pdbx_description
1 polymer ?
#
loop_
_entity_poly.entity_id
_entity_poly.type
_entity_poly.pdbx_seq_one_letter_code
_entity_poly.pdbx_strand_id
1 'polypeptide(L)'
;MAYNVFGNPITNSTLEGMPEYNGKTITRTDRAHVALNMKNAADKDVNARQYVENLKTRWGTGVSTLCLLYNATGDTVTFVTSHDWHGHIGPAPYPTEIANGQWGGFLHVKTSGAATGSSAAVVYHGKNGAGDGCDWMASWSNPWDRNLYDNRAYTEIREAGHFPNVWGVISDKLNSSGLQDTDKWNGCLSSVTTGSDTSPIYEGIFTLEGAGA
;
A
#
# COMPACT_ATOMS: atom_id res chain seq x y z
N MET A 1 -6.38 14.23 13.16
CA MET A 1 -4.97 13.91 12.86
C MET A 1 -4.93 12.46 12.43
N ALA A 2 -4.50 12.17 11.20
CA ALA A 2 -4.25 10.80 10.76
C ALA A 2 -2.93 10.34 11.39
N TYR A 3 -2.99 9.54 12.46
CA TYR A 3 -1.81 9.13 13.25
C TYR A 3 -0.88 8.14 12.54
N ASN A 4 -1.21 7.74 11.32
CA ASN A 4 -0.57 6.68 10.57
C ASN A 4 -0.32 7.05 9.09
N VAL A 5 -0.26 8.36 8.78
CA VAL A 5 0.04 8.90 7.45
C VAL A 5 1.19 9.90 7.54
N PHE A 6 2.15 9.82 6.62
CA PHE A 6 3.44 10.51 6.68
C PHE A 6 3.80 11.23 5.39
N GLY A 7 4.41 12.40 5.54
CA GLY A 7 4.78 13.30 4.44
C GLY A 7 3.71 14.34 4.13
N ASN A 8 4.12 15.42 3.48
CA ASN A 8 3.19 16.43 2.99
C ASN A 8 2.58 16.00 1.64
N PRO A 9 1.28 16.23 1.42
CA PRO A 9 0.65 15.97 0.14
C PRO A 9 1.31 16.75 -1.01
N ILE A 10 1.43 16.10 -2.16
CA ILE A 10 1.90 16.70 -3.41
C ILE A 10 0.67 17.09 -4.22
N THR A 11 0.46 18.40 -4.33
CA THR A 11 -0.72 19.02 -4.91
C THR A 11 -0.34 19.90 -6.11
N ASN A 12 -1.31 20.53 -6.78
CA ASN A 12 -1.02 21.52 -7.81
C ASN A 12 -0.11 22.64 -7.28
N SER A 13 -0.35 23.12 -6.06
CA SER A 13 0.49 24.17 -5.46
C SER A 13 1.95 23.75 -5.29
N THR A 14 2.19 22.46 -4.99
CA THR A 14 3.55 21.91 -4.94
C THR A 14 4.23 22.00 -6.30
N LEU A 15 3.51 21.67 -7.37
CA LEU A 15 4.03 21.69 -8.74
C LEU A 15 4.16 23.11 -9.29
N GLU A 16 3.24 24.02 -8.99
CA GLU A 16 3.29 25.44 -9.38
C GLU A 16 4.55 26.14 -8.84
N GLY A 17 5.09 25.68 -7.72
CA GLY A 17 6.37 26.14 -7.17
C GLY A 17 7.61 25.64 -7.92
N MET A 18 7.47 24.72 -8.87
CA MET A 18 8.57 24.11 -9.60
C MET A 18 8.75 24.75 -10.99
N PRO A 19 9.98 25.13 -11.40
CA PRO A 19 10.23 25.77 -12.69
C PRO A 19 9.70 24.97 -13.90
N GLU A 20 9.76 23.63 -13.84
CA GLU A 20 9.31 22.76 -14.93
C GLU A 20 7.80 22.78 -15.20
N TYR A 21 6.98 23.25 -14.24
CA TYR A 21 5.52 23.35 -14.39
C TYR A 21 5.02 24.79 -14.55
N ASN A 22 5.93 25.77 -14.64
CA ASN A 22 5.54 27.17 -14.81
C ASN A 22 4.74 27.37 -16.11
N GLY A 23 3.52 27.91 -15.99
CA GLY A 23 2.61 28.15 -17.11
C GLY A 23 2.02 26.89 -17.75
N LYS A 24 2.24 25.70 -17.18
CA LYS A 24 1.65 24.43 -17.66
C LYS A 24 0.32 24.14 -16.97
N THR A 25 -0.57 23.48 -17.69
CA THR A 25 -1.76 22.88 -17.08
C THR A 25 -1.34 21.60 -16.36
N ILE A 26 -1.43 21.59 -15.04
CA ILE A 26 -1.01 20.44 -14.21
C ILE A 26 -2.08 19.35 -14.26
N THR A 27 -1.66 18.16 -14.69
CA THR A 27 -2.49 16.96 -14.77
C THR A 27 -2.31 16.08 -13.53
N ARG A 28 -3.15 15.03 -13.42
CA ARG A 28 -2.99 14.01 -12.38
C ARG A 28 -1.69 13.22 -12.56
N THR A 29 -1.32 12.90 -13.79
CA THR A 29 -0.08 12.20 -14.11
C THR A 29 1.15 13.01 -13.71
N ASP A 30 1.11 14.34 -13.87
CA ASP A 30 2.19 15.22 -13.39
C ASP A 30 2.35 15.13 -11.86
N ARG A 31 1.24 15.21 -11.12
CA ARG A 31 1.27 15.06 -9.65
C ARG A 31 1.74 13.67 -9.20
N ALA A 32 1.35 12.63 -9.94
CA ALA A 32 1.79 11.26 -9.71
C ALA A 32 3.29 11.10 -9.96
N HIS A 33 3.81 11.68 -11.04
CA HIS A 33 5.23 11.68 -11.40
C HIS A 33 6.08 12.34 -10.30
N VAL A 34 5.69 13.55 -9.89
CA VAL A 34 6.39 14.27 -8.81
C VAL A 34 6.30 13.50 -7.50
N ALA A 35 5.15 12.89 -7.18
CA ALA A 35 5.03 12.03 -6.01
C ALA A 35 6.01 10.86 -6.05
N LEU A 36 6.07 10.12 -7.16
CA LEU A 36 6.98 8.99 -7.28
C LEU A 36 8.45 9.40 -7.10
N ASN A 37 8.86 10.53 -7.66
CA ASN A 37 10.22 11.08 -7.51
C ASN A 37 10.52 11.57 -6.09
N MET A 38 9.50 11.97 -5.33
CA MET A 38 9.60 12.50 -3.97
C MET A 38 9.20 11.48 -2.89
N LYS A 39 9.20 10.18 -3.21
CA LYS A 39 8.77 9.12 -2.27
C LYS A 39 9.58 9.07 -0.97
N ASN A 40 10.86 9.42 -1.03
CA ASN A 40 11.78 9.43 0.11
C ASN A 40 12.18 10.86 0.53
N ALA A 41 11.50 11.89 0.01
CA ALA A 41 11.82 13.27 0.33
C ALA A 41 11.40 13.63 1.76
N ALA A 42 12.20 14.46 2.44
CA ALA A 42 11.91 14.96 3.80
C ALA A 42 11.62 13.84 4.82
N ASP A 43 12.37 12.74 4.74
CA ASP A 43 12.34 11.60 5.66
C ASP A 43 10.96 10.95 5.84
N LYS A 44 10.02 11.15 4.90
CA LYS A 44 8.65 10.64 5.03
C LYS A 44 8.58 9.12 5.07
N ASP A 45 9.46 8.44 4.33
CA ASP A 45 9.64 7.00 4.30
C ASP A 45 10.25 6.49 5.61
N VAL A 46 11.28 7.17 6.12
CA VAL A 46 11.93 6.87 7.40
C VAL A 46 10.92 6.97 8.54
N ASN A 47 10.12 8.04 8.58
CA ASN A 47 9.09 8.25 9.59
C ASN A 47 8.00 7.17 9.54
N ALA A 48 7.54 6.80 8.34
CA ALA A 48 6.54 5.75 8.16
C ALA A 48 7.08 4.38 8.61
N ARG A 49 8.33 4.07 8.27
CA ARG A 49 9.02 2.84 8.68
C ARG A 49 9.20 2.78 10.20
N GLN A 50 9.71 3.85 10.81
CA GLN A 50 9.89 3.93 12.24
C GLN A 50 8.55 3.76 12.98
N TYR A 51 7.46 4.30 12.43
CA TYR A 51 6.13 4.11 12.98
C TYR A 51 5.72 2.63 13.03
N VAL A 52 5.82 1.89 11.93
CA VAL A 52 5.43 0.45 11.91
C VAL A 52 6.38 -0.42 12.75
N GLU A 53 7.67 -0.07 12.82
CA GLU A 53 8.63 -0.71 13.72
C GLU A 53 8.29 -0.46 15.20
N ASN A 54 7.82 0.73 15.54
CA ASN A 54 7.32 1.04 16.87
C ASN A 54 6.01 0.27 17.19
N LEU A 55 5.10 0.12 16.22
CA LEU A 55 3.92 -0.74 16.40
C LEU A 55 4.34 -2.18 16.67
N LYS A 56 5.30 -2.70 15.90
CA LYS A 56 5.83 -4.05 16.08
C LYS A 56 6.46 -4.24 17.46
N THR A 57 7.26 -3.28 17.90
CA THR A 57 7.93 -3.29 19.21
C THR A 57 6.90 -3.32 20.34
N ARG A 58 5.83 -2.51 20.24
CA ARG A 58 4.73 -2.47 21.20
C ARG A 58 3.91 -3.76 21.22
N TRP A 59 3.71 -4.39 20.07
CA TRP A 59 2.95 -5.65 19.97
C TRP A 59 3.72 -6.84 20.52
N GLY A 60 5.04 -6.91 20.29
CA GLY A 60 5.91 -7.93 20.87
C GLY A 60 6.22 -9.10 19.93
N THR A 61 6.33 -10.31 20.47
CA THR A 61 6.84 -11.49 19.75
C THR A 61 5.75 -12.26 19.02
N GLY A 62 6.04 -12.65 17.78
CA GLY A 62 5.19 -13.49 16.95
C GLY A 62 5.32 -13.13 15.47
N VAL A 63 4.40 -13.64 14.65
CA VAL A 63 4.35 -13.36 13.21
C VAL A 63 3.53 -12.10 12.96
N SER A 64 4.07 -11.17 12.20
CA SER A 64 3.40 -9.91 11.85
C SER A 64 3.86 -9.42 10.49
N THR A 65 3.17 -8.46 9.90
CA THR A 65 3.59 -7.80 8.66
C THR A 65 3.55 -6.29 8.88
N LEU A 66 4.68 -5.63 8.68
CA LEU A 66 4.82 -4.18 8.82
C LEU A 66 4.48 -3.55 7.47
N CYS A 67 3.25 -3.08 7.31
CA CYS A 67 2.72 -2.64 6.02
C CYS A 67 2.92 -1.14 5.82
N LEU A 68 3.52 -0.80 4.68
CA LEU A 68 3.72 0.56 4.19
C LEU A 68 3.07 0.69 2.81
N LEU A 69 2.21 1.69 2.63
CA LEU A 69 1.55 1.97 1.35
C LEU A 69 1.87 3.39 0.91
N TYR A 70 2.50 3.57 -0.24
CA TYR A 70 2.74 4.86 -0.85
C TYR A 70 1.69 5.18 -1.90
N ASN A 71 1.11 6.37 -1.79
CA ASN A 71 0.21 6.87 -2.82
C ASN A 71 0.94 7.86 -3.74
N ALA A 72 1.15 7.47 -4.99
CA ALA A 72 1.62 8.30 -6.09
C ALA A 72 0.62 8.29 -7.26
N THR A 73 -0.69 8.27 -6.98
CA THR A 73 -1.75 8.24 -8.01
C THR A 73 -2.13 9.63 -8.53
N GLY A 74 -1.54 10.70 -7.99
CA GLY A 74 -1.88 12.08 -8.33
C GLY A 74 -3.15 12.60 -7.66
N ASP A 75 -3.83 11.81 -6.84
CA ASP A 75 -4.98 12.21 -6.03
C ASP A 75 -4.99 11.46 -4.69
N THR A 76 -5.90 11.77 -3.78
CA THR A 76 -6.08 10.99 -2.54
C THR A 76 -6.70 9.63 -2.85
N VAL A 77 -6.20 8.57 -2.20
CA VAL A 77 -6.86 7.26 -2.17
C VAL A 77 -7.52 7.04 -0.81
N THR A 78 -8.69 6.42 -0.78
CA THR A 78 -9.52 6.23 0.42
C THR A 78 -9.76 4.75 0.70
N PHE A 79 -9.69 4.35 1.97
CA PHE A 79 -9.90 2.97 2.37
C PHE A 79 -11.35 2.52 2.07
N VAL A 80 -11.52 1.35 1.47
CA VAL A 80 -12.83 0.76 1.12
C VAL A 80 -13.15 -0.42 2.01
N THR A 81 -12.28 -1.42 2.01
CA THR A 81 -12.50 -2.68 2.71
C THR A 81 -11.17 -3.38 2.97
N SER A 82 -11.18 -4.31 3.91
CA SER A 82 -10.11 -5.27 4.14
C SER A 82 -10.67 -6.69 4.19
N HIS A 83 -9.77 -7.67 4.16
CA HIS A 83 -10.12 -9.06 4.38
C HIS A 83 -8.96 -9.77 5.07
N ASP A 84 -9.22 -10.40 6.22
CA ASP A 84 -8.23 -11.15 6.99
C ASP A 84 -8.45 -12.64 6.77
N TRP A 85 -7.55 -13.31 6.05
CA TRP A 85 -7.56 -14.77 5.95
C TRP A 85 -7.00 -15.41 7.23
N HIS A 86 -5.91 -14.84 7.75
CA HIS A 86 -5.26 -15.28 8.98
C HIS A 86 -4.68 -14.10 9.75
N GLY A 87 -4.98 -14.03 11.04
CA GLY A 87 -4.54 -12.92 11.88
C GLY A 87 -5.60 -11.82 11.95
N HIS A 88 -5.16 -10.62 12.26
CA HIS A 88 -6.01 -9.43 12.32
C HIS A 88 -5.16 -8.15 12.29
N ILE A 89 -5.83 -7.02 12.05
CA ILE A 89 -5.23 -5.70 12.24
C ILE A 89 -4.65 -5.54 13.66
N GLY A 90 -3.45 -4.98 13.74
CA GLY A 90 -2.73 -4.72 14.99
C GLY A 90 -3.23 -3.47 15.72
N PRO A 91 -2.37 -2.81 16.52
CA PRO A 91 -2.77 -1.75 17.45
C PRO A 91 -3.19 -0.43 16.79
N ALA A 92 -3.04 -0.28 15.48
CA ALA A 92 -3.41 0.92 14.72
C ALA A 92 -4.32 0.52 13.56
N PRO A 93 -5.36 1.32 13.25
CA PRO A 93 -6.27 1.02 12.14
C PRO A 93 -5.55 1.17 10.79
N TYR A 94 -6.20 0.70 9.72
CA TYR A 94 -5.79 1.05 8.36
C TYR A 94 -5.90 2.57 8.15
N PRO A 95 -4.95 3.21 7.45
CA PRO A 95 -5.08 4.61 7.04
C PRO A 95 -6.36 4.81 6.23
N THR A 96 -7.26 5.69 6.68
CA THR A 96 -8.54 5.93 6.00
C THR A 96 -8.39 6.71 4.70
N GLU A 97 -7.41 7.60 4.65
CA GLU A 97 -7.07 8.41 3.48
C GLU A 97 -5.55 8.52 3.41
N ILE A 98 -4.99 8.35 2.21
CA ILE A 98 -3.56 8.58 1.95
C ILE A 98 -3.52 9.56 0.79
N ALA A 99 -3.07 10.80 1.00
CA ALA A 99 -3.00 11.76 -0.09
C ALA A 99 -1.84 11.44 -1.04
N ASN A 100 -1.91 11.96 -2.26
CA ASN A 100 -0.80 11.86 -3.21
C ASN A 100 0.49 12.39 -2.56
N GLY A 101 1.58 11.63 -2.67
CA GLY A 101 2.86 11.99 -2.09
C GLY A 101 3.11 11.49 -0.67
N GLN A 102 2.14 10.80 -0.04
CA GLN A 102 2.21 10.33 1.35
C GLN A 102 2.36 8.82 1.47
N TRP A 103 2.94 8.41 2.61
CA TRP A 103 2.96 7.03 3.08
C TRP A 103 1.87 6.79 4.11
N GLY A 104 1.12 5.69 4.00
CA GLY A 104 0.32 5.12 5.06
C GLY A 104 1.06 3.94 5.72
N GLY A 105 0.96 3.81 7.04
CA GLY A 105 1.61 2.71 7.77
C GLY A 105 0.64 1.98 8.70
N PHE A 106 0.71 0.65 8.77
CA PHE A 106 -0.04 -0.14 9.75
C PHE A 106 0.66 -1.47 10.02
N LEU A 107 0.22 -2.18 11.06
CA LEU A 107 0.73 -3.49 11.43
C LEU A 107 -0.39 -4.51 11.32
N HIS A 108 -0.17 -5.59 10.59
CA HIS A 108 -1.04 -6.76 10.61
C HIS A 108 -0.36 -7.87 11.40
N VAL A 109 -1.09 -8.60 12.24
CA VAL A 109 -0.49 -9.55 13.19
C VAL A 109 -1.20 -10.88 13.18
N LYS A 110 -0.49 -11.93 13.56
CA LYS A 110 -1.13 -13.22 13.81
C LYS A 110 -2.08 -13.17 15.00
N THR A 111 -3.04 -14.09 15.03
CA THR A 111 -3.89 -14.32 16.22
C THR A 111 -3.05 -14.95 17.34
N SER A 112 -3.12 -14.43 18.56
CA SER A 112 -2.40 -14.98 19.72
C SER A 112 -2.79 -16.43 19.99
N GLY A 113 -1.82 -17.28 20.34
CA GLY A 113 -2.04 -18.70 20.65
C GLY A 113 -2.35 -19.62 19.45
N ALA A 114 -2.63 -19.10 18.27
CA ALA A 114 -2.85 -19.90 17.06
C ALA A 114 -1.52 -20.25 16.35
N ALA A 115 -1.43 -21.39 15.68
CA ALA A 115 -0.30 -21.72 14.78
C ALA A 115 -0.53 -21.17 13.36
N THR A 116 -0.97 -19.91 13.28
CA THR A 116 -1.28 -19.21 12.02
C THR A 116 -0.39 -17.99 11.84
N GLY A 117 -0.23 -17.57 10.57
CA GLY A 117 0.54 -16.41 10.17
C GLY A 117 -0.24 -15.09 10.19
N SER A 118 0.25 -14.13 9.40
CA SER A 118 -0.36 -12.83 9.11
C SER A 118 -0.66 -12.78 7.62
N SER A 119 -1.93 -12.92 7.23
CA SER A 119 -2.38 -12.92 5.84
C SER A 119 -3.68 -12.15 5.69
N ALA A 120 -3.64 -11.09 4.88
CA ALA A 120 -4.77 -10.19 4.68
C ALA A 120 -4.61 -9.35 3.40
N ALA A 121 -5.68 -8.66 3.05
CA ALA A 121 -5.73 -7.69 1.97
C ALA A 121 -6.40 -6.38 2.43
N VAL A 122 -6.02 -5.28 1.79
CA VAL A 122 -6.68 -3.97 1.89
C VAL A 122 -6.98 -3.43 0.51
N VAL A 123 -8.09 -2.70 0.40
CA VAL A 123 -8.54 -2.07 -0.84
C VAL A 123 -8.69 -0.58 -0.62
N TYR A 124 -8.10 0.19 -1.52
CA TYR A 124 -8.20 1.65 -1.55
C TYR A 124 -8.87 2.11 -2.84
N HIS A 125 -9.84 3.00 -2.75
CA HIS A 125 -10.47 3.63 -3.90
C HIS A 125 -9.67 4.86 -4.32
N GLY A 126 -9.45 5.03 -5.61
CA GLY A 126 -8.76 6.18 -6.20
C GLY A 126 -9.25 6.43 -7.62
N LYS A 127 -8.47 7.22 -8.36
CA LYS A 127 -8.76 7.53 -9.77
C LYS A 127 -7.56 7.28 -10.67
N ASN A 128 -7.83 6.87 -11.91
CA ASN A 128 -6.81 6.80 -12.95
C ASN A 128 -6.44 8.20 -13.49
N GLY A 129 -5.50 8.25 -14.45
CA GLY A 129 -5.10 9.50 -15.11
C GLY A 129 -6.26 10.27 -15.77
N ALA A 130 -7.23 9.56 -16.35
CA ALA A 130 -8.42 10.14 -16.97
C ALA A 130 -9.47 10.65 -15.97
N GLY A 131 -9.41 10.20 -14.71
CA GLY A 131 -10.35 10.55 -13.65
C GLY A 131 -11.42 9.49 -13.35
N ASP A 132 -11.37 8.34 -14.01
CA ASP A 132 -12.24 7.20 -13.74
C ASP A 132 -11.86 6.52 -12.42
N GLY A 133 -12.85 6.01 -11.69
CA GLY A 133 -12.64 5.34 -10.41
C GLY A 133 -12.01 3.95 -10.55
N CYS A 134 -11.00 3.68 -9.73
CA CYS A 134 -10.30 2.39 -9.64
C CYS A 134 -10.13 1.98 -8.18
N ASP A 135 -10.27 0.69 -7.89
CA ASP A 135 -9.94 0.11 -6.60
C ASP A 135 -8.57 -0.57 -6.67
N TRP A 136 -7.71 -0.25 -5.71
CA TRP A 136 -6.32 -0.67 -5.57
C TRP A 136 -6.21 -1.65 -4.42
N MET A 137 -5.98 -2.93 -4.73
CA MET A 137 -5.84 -3.97 -3.71
C MET A 137 -4.37 -4.32 -3.48
N ALA A 138 -3.99 -4.37 -2.21
CA ALA A 138 -2.69 -4.81 -1.74
C ALA A 138 -2.89 -5.95 -0.74
N SER A 139 -2.22 -7.08 -0.96
CA SER A 139 -2.33 -8.28 -0.13
C SER A 139 -1.00 -8.93 0.18
N TRP A 140 -0.93 -9.54 1.35
CA TRP A 140 0.28 -10.20 1.86
C TRP A 140 -0.08 -11.52 2.52
N SER A 141 0.87 -12.45 2.50
CA SER A 141 0.84 -13.66 3.30
C SER A 141 2.21 -13.85 3.96
N ASN A 142 2.25 -13.88 5.28
CA ASN A 142 3.43 -14.20 6.06
C ASN A 142 3.10 -15.42 6.94
N PRO A 143 3.52 -16.63 6.53
CA PRO A 143 3.13 -17.87 7.19
C PRO A 143 3.83 -18.06 8.54
N TRP A 144 3.20 -18.85 9.41
CA TRP A 144 3.82 -19.30 10.66
C TRP A 144 4.80 -20.46 10.43
N ASP A 145 4.43 -21.43 9.60
CA ASP A 145 5.32 -22.54 9.25
C ASP A 145 6.28 -22.12 8.13
N ARG A 146 7.51 -21.84 8.54
CA ARG A 146 8.59 -21.36 7.67
C ARG A 146 9.32 -22.48 6.94
N ASN A 147 9.03 -23.73 7.26
CA ASN A 147 9.63 -24.88 6.57
C ASN A 147 8.83 -25.26 5.32
N LEU A 148 7.53 -24.96 5.31
CA LEU A 148 6.62 -25.33 4.23
C LEU A 148 6.23 -24.16 3.33
N TYR A 149 6.25 -22.93 3.85
CA TYR A 149 5.72 -21.77 3.16
C TYR A 149 6.64 -20.55 3.27
N ASP A 150 6.73 -19.83 2.15
CA ASP A 150 7.40 -18.53 2.04
C ASP A 150 6.41 -17.37 2.14
N ASN A 151 6.95 -16.19 2.43
CA ASN A 151 6.19 -14.95 2.39
C ASN A 151 5.74 -14.64 0.95
N ARG A 152 4.58 -14.00 0.82
CA ARG A 152 3.95 -13.66 -0.46
C ARG A 152 3.43 -12.23 -0.44
N ALA A 153 3.52 -11.57 -1.60
CA ALA A 153 2.92 -10.27 -1.87
C ALA A 153 2.13 -10.36 -3.18
N TYR A 154 0.94 -9.77 -3.22
CA TYR A 154 0.10 -9.76 -4.42
C TYR A 154 -0.73 -8.48 -4.50
N THR A 155 -0.89 -7.94 -5.70
CA THR A 155 -1.67 -6.72 -5.93
C THR A 155 -2.57 -6.86 -7.16
N GLU A 156 -3.70 -6.15 -7.15
CA GLU A 156 -4.63 -6.14 -8.27
C GLU A 156 -5.36 -4.79 -8.28
N ILE A 157 -5.58 -4.23 -9.47
CA ILE A 157 -6.34 -3.00 -9.67
C ILE A 157 -7.55 -3.32 -10.53
N ARG A 158 -8.76 -3.00 -10.07
CA ARG A 158 -9.98 -3.26 -10.85
C ARG A 158 -10.97 -2.10 -10.70
N GLU A 159 -12.11 -2.23 -11.37
CA GLU A 159 -13.23 -1.31 -11.22
C GLU A 159 -13.70 -1.21 -9.77
N ALA A 160 -14.30 -0.06 -9.43
CA ALA A 160 -14.83 0.18 -8.10
C ALA A 160 -15.86 -0.90 -7.70
N GLY A 161 -15.69 -1.49 -6.52
CA GLY A 161 -16.59 -2.52 -6.00
C GLY A 161 -16.30 -3.95 -6.46
N HIS A 162 -15.17 -4.20 -7.13
CA HIS A 162 -14.78 -5.53 -7.61
C HIS A 162 -14.54 -6.55 -6.47
N PHE A 163 -13.86 -6.13 -5.39
CA PHE A 163 -13.25 -7.03 -4.40
C PHE A 163 -14.16 -7.78 -3.41
N PRO A 164 -15.32 -7.25 -2.95
CA PRO A 164 -16.10 -7.86 -1.88
C PRO A 164 -16.49 -9.33 -2.06
N ASN A 165 -16.57 -9.83 -3.30
CA ASN A 165 -17.05 -11.19 -3.62
C ASN A 165 -15.97 -12.12 -4.21
N VAL A 166 -14.69 -11.72 -4.24
CA VAL A 166 -13.62 -12.48 -4.92
C VAL A 166 -12.49 -12.92 -3.99
N TRP A 167 -12.64 -12.80 -2.66
CA TRP A 167 -11.57 -13.10 -1.70
C TRP A 167 -10.98 -14.51 -1.80
N GLY A 168 -11.76 -15.52 -2.18
CA GLY A 168 -11.24 -16.86 -2.45
C GLY A 168 -10.26 -16.88 -3.61
N VAL A 169 -10.63 -16.23 -4.72
CA VAL A 169 -9.77 -16.07 -5.92
C VAL A 169 -8.51 -15.28 -5.59
N ILE A 170 -8.64 -14.20 -4.79
CA ILE A 170 -7.48 -13.42 -4.35
C ILE A 170 -6.54 -14.26 -3.48
N SER A 171 -7.08 -15.10 -2.59
CA SER A 171 -6.28 -16.02 -1.78
C SER A 171 -5.46 -16.98 -2.64
N ASP A 172 -6.08 -17.59 -3.64
CA ASP A 172 -5.41 -18.53 -4.56
C ASP A 172 -4.28 -17.83 -5.35
N LYS A 173 -4.54 -16.62 -5.84
CA LYS A 173 -3.53 -15.80 -6.53
C LYS A 173 -2.38 -15.40 -5.62
N LEU A 174 -2.67 -14.94 -4.40
CA LEU A 174 -1.67 -14.59 -3.39
C LEU A 174 -0.81 -15.80 -3.00
N ASN A 175 -1.40 -16.97 -2.82
CA ASN A 175 -0.65 -18.19 -2.50
C ASN A 175 0.23 -18.67 -3.67
N SER A 176 -0.13 -18.27 -4.90
CA SER A 176 0.63 -18.57 -6.12
C SER A 176 1.65 -17.47 -6.48
N SER A 177 1.65 -16.32 -5.78
CA SER A 177 2.51 -15.17 -6.10
C SER A 177 3.92 -15.33 -5.53
N GLY A 178 4.81 -14.34 -5.69
CA GLY A 178 6.15 -14.35 -5.12
C GLY A 178 6.31 -13.38 -3.94
N LEU A 179 7.55 -13.02 -3.63
CA LEU A 179 7.87 -11.93 -2.70
C LEU A 179 7.52 -10.54 -3.26
N GLN A 180 7.18 -10.45 -4.54
CA GLN A 180 6.82 -9.22 -5.22
C GLN A 180 5.79 -9.51 -6.30
N ASP A 181 5.00 -8.49 -6.62
CA ASP A 181 4.01 -8.55 -7.69
C ASP A 181 3.68 -7.15 -8.21
N THR A 182 3.20 -7.08 -9.45
CA THR A 182 2.82 -5.83 -10.11
C THR A 182 1.59 -6.04 -10.98
N ASP A 183 0.63 -5.12 -10.92
CA ASP A 183 -0.55 -5.10 -11.80
C ASP A 183 -0.65 -3.79 -12.57
N LYS A 184 -1.11 -3.89 -13.81
CA LYS A 184 -1.41 -2.74 -14.68
C LYS A 184 -2.83 -2.86 -15.19
N TRP A 185 -3.62 -1.81 -15.01
CA TRP A 185 -5.01 -1.82 -15.44
C TRP A 185 -5.53 -0.40 -15.62
N ASN A 186 -6.17 -0.11 -16.75
CA ASN A 186 -6.87 1.16 -17.00
C ASN A 186 -6.04 2.43 -16.73
N GLY A 187 -4.74 2.44 -17.08
CA GLY A 187 -3.86 3.59 -16.85
C GLY A 187 -3.32 3.70 -15.42
N CYS A 188 -3.53 2.66 -14.61
CA CYS A 188 -3.06 2.52 -13.24
C CYS A 188 -1.95 1.45 -13.16
N LEU A 189 -1.01 1.63 -12.24
CA LEU A 189 0.12 0.72 -11.97
C LEU A 189 0.29 0.54 -10.47
N SER A 190 0.19 -0.69 -9.99
CA SER A 190 0.40 -1.05 -8.59
C SER A 190 1.57 -2.00 -8.50
N SER A 191 2.46 -1.80 -7.54
CA SER A 191 3.58 -2.70 -7.27
C SER A 191 3.69 -2.96 -5.78
N VAL A 192 3.91 -4.23 -5.40
CA VAL A 192 4.03 -4.65 -4.01
C VAL A 192 5.24 -5.54 -3.82
N THR A 193 5.86 -5.46 -2.65
CA THR A 193 7.01 -6.27 -2.25
C THR A 193 6.94 -6.64 -0.78
N THR A 194 7.56 -7.76 -0.39
CA THR A 194 7.71 -8.13 1.00
C THR A 194 9.07 -8.81 1.27
N GLY A 195 9.57 -8.63 2.49
CA GLY A 195 10.74 -9.36 2.97
C GLY A 195 10.43 -10.83 3.28
N SER A 196 11.46 -11.61 3.61
CA SER A 196 11.38 -13.05 3.88
C SER A 196 11.56 -13.41 5.36
N ASP A 197 11.39 -12.49 6.31
CA ASP A 197 11.49 -12.77 7.75
C ASP A 197 10.10 -12.98 8.39
N THR A 198 10.02 -13.19 9.71
CA THR A 198 8.74 -13.46 10.43
C THR A 198 7.94 -12.20 10.75
N SER A 199 8.55 -11.04 10.57
CA SER A 199 8.00 -9.71 10.78
C SER A 199 8.42 -8.76 9.64
N PRO A 200 8.19 -9.13 8.36
CA PRO A 200 8.81 -8.44 7.25
C PRO A 200 8.14 -7.09 7.04
N ILE A 201 8.88 -6.19 6.40
CA ILE A 201 8.27 -5.02 5.77
C ILE A 201 7.54 -5.50 4.52
N TYR A 202 6.31 -5.05 4.36
CA TYR A 202 5.52 -5.11 3.15
C TYR A 202 5.38 -3.69 2.61
N GLU A 203 5.81 -3.46 1.38
CA GLU A 203 5.74 -2.15 0.72
C GLU A 203 4.84 -2.25 -0.50
N GLY A 204 3.81 -1.40 -0.56
CA GLY A 204 2.96 -1.21 -1.74
C GLY A 204 3.08 0.21 -2.28
N ILE A 205 3.12 0.35 -3.60
CA ILE A 205 3.16 1.64 -4.30
C ILE A 205 2.02 1.67 -5.31
N PHE A 206 1.12 2.64 -5.17
CA PHE A 206 0.05 2.90 -6.12
C PHE A 206 0.41 4.11 -6.98
N THR A 207 0.46 3.97 -8.30
CA THR A 207 0.84 5.07 -9.21
C THR A 207 0.17 4.97 -10.57
N LEU A 208 0.29 5.98 -11.42
CA LEU A 208 -0.31 5.96 -12.75
C LEU A 208 0.67 5.45 -13.82
N GLU A 209 0.13 4.83 -14.87
CA GLU A 209 0.90 4.59 -16.08
C GLU A 209 1.38 5.92 -16.65
N GLY A 210 2.67 6.01 -17.00
CA GLY A 210 3.31 7.26 -17.44
C GLY A 210 3.86 8.14 -16.33
N ALA A 211 3.61 7.85 -15.05
CA ALA A 211 4.22 8.61 -13.94
C ALA A 211 5.72 8.32 -13.77
N GLY A 212 6.22 7.18 -14.27
CA GLY A 212 7.64 6.81 -14.21
C GLY A 212 8.46 7.12 -15.47
N ALA A 213 7.85 7.78 -16.46
CA ALA A 213 8.49 8.14 -17.74
C ALA A 213 9.21 9.49 -17.66
#